data_AF-L5MFJ9-F1
#
_entry.id   AF-L5MFJ9-F1
#
_cell.length_a   1.000
_cell.length_b   1.000
_cell.length_c   1.000
_cell.angle_alpha   90.00
_cell.angle_beta   90.00
_cell.angle_gamma   90.00
#
_symmetry.space_group_name_H-M   'P 1'
#
loop_
_entity.id
_entity.type
_entity.pdbx_description
1 polymer ?
#
loop_
_entity_poly.entity_id
_entity_poly.type
_entity_poly.pdbx_seq_one_letter_code
_entity_poly.pdbx_strand_id
1 'polypeptide(L)'
;MDQSRVLLWVKAEPFIVGALQVPPPSKFSLHYHRKISTYVRTRATEGAYPRLYWSTWRHIACGKLQLAKDLEWLYFEIFDSLAVKTPEERLEWSEILSSCTTEDEVERQRNQLSVDTLQFLLFLYIQQLNKVSLRTSLIGEEWPSPRNRSQSPDLTEKSSCHNKNWNDYSHQTFVYDHLSDLLELLLDPEQLTASSHSTNSSLVSREAVVALSFLIEGAVRRTRKIYPLHELALWQPLHAESGFSKISKTFSFYKLEAWLRACLTGNPFGTSACLKSGKKLAWAHQVEGTTKRAKIACNTHVAPRMHRMVVMSQVYKQTLAKSSDTLVGAHVKIHRCNESFIYLLSPLRWTALCPLHQVPNKQQDKTPTSKHRNRGYPFDSSPASFIEEKKRYLGFQGGYFLENQIYRITFYEDKKFQGRHYDCDYDCADFHMYLNRCNSIRVEGGTWAVYERPNFAGYMYILPRGEYPEYQHWMGLSDRLGSCRAVHLSSGGQYKIQIFEKGDFNGQMYETTEDCPSIMEQFHMREVHSCKVLEGAWIFYELPNYRGRQYLLDKKEYRKPIEWGAASPAVQSFRRVVE
;
A
#
# COMPACT_ATOMS: atom_id res chain seq x y z
N MET A 1 -18.89 39.83 -7.45
CA MET A 1 -18.86 38.83 -6.36
C MET A 1 -17.41 38.41 -6.19
N ASP A 2 -16.73 38.96 -5.18
CA ASP A 2 -15.28 38.85 -5.02
C ASP A 2 -14.93 37.42 -4.56
N GLN A 3 -14.38 36.62 -5.47
CA GLN A 3 -13.93 35.25 -5.21
C GLN A 3 -12.93 35.25 -4.04
N SER A 4 -13.16 34.37 -3.06
CA SER A 4 -12.45 34.22 -1.78
C SER A 4 -11.00 34.69 -1.79
N ARG A 5 -10.65 35.58 -0.84
CA ARG A 5 -9.29 36.15 -0.68
C ARG A 5 -8.24 35.10 -0.30
N VAL A 6 -8.66 33.91 0.11
CA VAL A 6 -7.83 32.78 0.51
C VAL A 6 -8.13 31.58 -0.37
N LEU A 7 -7.06 30.87 -0.72
CA LEU A 7 -7.12 29.59 -1.42
C LEU A 7 -6.62 28.52 -0.45
N LEU A 8 -7.45 27.53 -0.17
CA LEU A 8 -7.09 26.35 0.62
C LEU A 8 -6.93 25.15 -0.30
N TRP A 9 -6.04 24.23 0.04
CA TRP A 9 -5.89 22.96 -0.66
C TRP A 9 -5.44 21.85 0.30
N VAL A 10 -5.68 20.61 -0.13
CA VAL A 10 -5.29 19.43 0.63
C VAL A 10 -3.79 19.15 0.44
N LYS A 11 -3.10 18.90 1.55
CA LYS A 11 -1.71 18.45 1.56
C LYS A 11 -1.61 17.04 1.01
N ALA A 12 -0.68 16.84 0.08
CA ALA A 12 -0.54 15.55 -0.59
C ALA A 12 0.20 14.51 0.27
N GLU A 13 1.12 14.95 1.12
CA GLU A 13 2.02 14.11 1.93
C GLU A 13 1.29 13.12 2.86
N PRO A 14 0.26 13.51 3.65
CA PRO A 14 -0.49 12.56 4.48
C PRO A 14 -1.14 11.42 3.68
N PHE A 15 -1.56 11.66 2.45
CA PHE A 15 -2.26 10.67 1.63
C PHE A 15 -1.31 9.79 0.81
N ILE A 16 -0.20 10.35 0.33
CA ILE A 16 0.75 9.60 -0.50
C ILE A 16 1.64 8.70 0.36
N VAL A 17 2.12 9.24 1.48
CA VAL A 17 3.07 8.57 2.38
C VAL A 17 2.34 7.94 3.56
N GLY A 18 1.32 8.63 4.09
CA GLY A 18 0.63 8.20 5.30
C GLY A 18 -0.50 7.18 5.09
N ALA A 19 -1.25 7.28 3.99
CA ALA A 19 -2.34 6.34 3.73
C ALA A 19 -1.78 5.04 3.15
N LEU A 20 -1.86 3.95 3.93
CA LEU A 20 -1.40 2.64 3.50
C LEU A 20 -2.21 2.15 2.29
N GLN A 21 -1.54 1.56 1.30
CA GLN A 21 -2.18 1.00 0.09
C GLN A 21 -2.82 -0.37 0.36
N VAL A 22 -3.43 -0.54 1.53
CA VAL A 22 -4.19 -1.73 1.92
C VAL A 22 -5.52 -1.28 2.53
N PRO A 23 -6.57 -2.12 2.46
CA PRO A 23 -7.82 -1.82 3.14
C PRO A 23 -7.59 -1.60 4.65
N PRO A 24 -8.16 -0.55 5.25
CA PRO A 24 -8.00 -0.31 6.67
C PRO A 24 -8.63 -1.45 7.50
N PRO A 25 -8.10 -1.73 8.70
CA PRO A 25 -8.71 -2.69 9.62
C PRO A 25 -10.19 -2.39 9.86
N SER A 26 -11.01 -3.42 9.99
CA SER A 26 -12.48 -3.30 10.10
C SER A 26 -12.93 -2.41 11.28
N LYS A 27 -12.10 -2.33 12.34
CA LYS A 27 -12.34 -1.52 13.54
C LYS A 27 -11.81 -0.08 13.44
N PHE A 28 -11.40 0.40 12.28
CA PHE A 28 -11.05 1.82 12.07
C PHE A 28 -12.28 2.68 11.75
N SER A 29 -13.47 2.38 12.28
CA SER A 29 -14.65 3.23 12.03
C SER A 29 -14.60 4.53 12.86
N LEU A 30 -15.36 5.55 12.46
CA LEU A 30 -15.47 6.82 13.20
C LEU A 30 -15.84 6.61 14.68
N HIS A 31 -16.68 5.61 14.97
CA HIS A 31 -17.04 5.18 16.32
C HIS A 31 -15.83 4.82 17.19
N TYR A 32 -14.90 4.03 16.64
CA TYR A 32 -13.69 3.64 17.38
C TYR A 32 -12.74 4.81 17.55
N HIS A 33 -12.58 5.66 16.53
CA HIS A 33 -11.77 6.88 16.64
C HIS A 33 -12.26 7.80 17.78
N ARG A 34 -13.58 7.97 17.92
CA ARG A 34 -14.18 8.71 19.03
C ARG A 34 -13.87 8.06 20.38
N LYS A 35 -13.99 6.73 20.48
CA LYS A 35 -13.61 5.99 21.70
C LYS A 35 -12.14 6.19 22.08
N ILE A 36 -11.24 6.24 21.10
CA ILE A 36 -9.82 6.52 21.32
C ILE A 36 -9.68 7.93 21.90
N SER A 37 -10.30 8.94 21.27
CA SER A 37 -10.29 10.32 21.77
C SER A 37 -10.77 10.43 23.22
N THR A 38 -11.91 9.81 23.56
CA THR A 38 -12.46 9.78 24.92
C THR A 38 -11.53 9.06 25.90
N TYR A 39 -10.96 7.92 25.50
CA TYR A 39 -10.07 7.15 26.36
C TYR A 39 -8.78 7.93 26.68
N VAL A 40 -8.15 8.54 25.68
CA VAL A 40 -6.93 9.32 25.86
C VAL A 40 -7.21 10.55 26.75
N ARG A 41 -8.33 11.23 26.54
CA ARG A 41 -8.70 12.39 27.35
C ARG A 41 -9.00 12.04 28.82
N THR A 42 -9.65 10.92 29.08
CA THR A 42 -9.99 10.48 30.45
C THR A 42 -8.79 9.91 31.22
N ARG A 43 -7.78 9.37 30.53
CA ARG A 43 -6.56 8.84 31.15
C ARG A 43 -5.39 9.82 31.18
N ALA A 44 -5.44 10.91 30.43
CA ALA A 44 -4.42 11.94 30.48
C ALA A 44 -4.38 12.55 31.89
N THR A 45 -3.19 12.62 32.48
CA THR A 45 -2.96 13.46 33.67
C THR A 45 -3.24 14.93 33.32
N GLU A 46 -3.60 15.76 34.29
CA GLU A 46 -3.88 17.17 34.06
C GLU A 46 -2.77 17.84 33.24
N GLY A 47 -3.13 18.45 32.10
CA GLY A 47 -2.19 19.11 31.19
C GLY A 47 -1.42 18.22 30.21
N ALA A 48 -1.56 16.88 30.26
CA ALA A 48 -0.87 15.98 29.33
C ALA A 48 -1.58 15.82 27.97
N TYR A 49 -2.88 16.15 27.89
CA TYR A 49 -3.62 16.21 26.64
C TYR A 49 -3.19 17.46 25.85
N PRO A 50 -2.94 17.40 24.51
CA PRO A 50 -3.34 16.35 23.56
C PRO A 50 -2.27 15.31 23.21
N ARG A 51 -1.30 14.98 24.08
CA ARG A 51 -0.24 14.01 23.74
C ARG A 51 -0.67 12.55 23.96
N LEU A 52 -0.50 11.72 22.92
CA LEU A 52 -0.69 10.28 22.96
C LEU A 52 0.67 9.58 23.00
N TYR A 53 0.96 8.88 24.09
CA TYR A 53 2.19 8.09 24.24
C TYR A 53 2.08 6.72 23.57
N TRP A 54 3.21 6.20 23.09
CA TRP A 54 3.31 4.87 22.48
C TRP A 54 2.69 3.78 23.35
N SER A 55 3.01 3.74 24.64
CA SER A 55 2.47 2.75 25.60
C SER A 55 0.94 2.73 25.64
N THR A 56 0.32 3.91 25.54
CA THR A 56 -1.14 4.06 25.53
C THR A 56 -1.72 3.61 24.19
N TRP A 57 -1.09 4.01 23.08
CA TRP A 57 -1.50 3.54 21.75
C TRP A 57 -1.41 2.03 21.61
N ARG A 58 -0.28 1.42 22.01
CA ARG A 58 -0.07 -0.03 22.00
C ARG A 58 -1.17 -0.75 22.77
N HIS A 59 -1.50 -0.30 23.98
CA HIS A 59 -2.60 -0.87 24.76
C HIS A 59 -3.96 -0.81 24.03
N ILE A 60 -4.27 0.32 23.38
CA ILE A 60 -5.50 0.49 22.59
C ILE A 60 -5.47 -0.40 21.34
N ALA A 61 -4.35 -0.43 20.62
CA ALA A 61 -4.15 -1.15 19.38
C ALA A 61 -4.25 -2.66 19.57
N CYS A 62 -3.45 -3.26 20.46
CA CYS A 62 -3.50 -4.70 20.72
C CYS A 62 -4.81 -5.09 21.42
N GLY A 63 -5.22 -4.31 22.43
CA GLY A 63 -6.32 -4.69 23.31
C GLY A 63 -7.70 -4.44 22.73
N LYS A 64 -7.97 -3.18 22.34
CA LYS A 64 -9.32 -2.74 21.91
C LYS A 64 -9.52 -2.93 20.40
N LEU A 65 -8.52 -2.58 19.60
CA LEU A 65 -8.58 -2.69 18.14
C LEU A 65 -8.16 -4.07 17.62
N GLN A 66 -7.48 -4.88 18.44
CA GLN A 66 -6.97 -6.21 18.05
C GLN A 66 -6.11 -6.16 16.79
N LEU A 67 -5.25 -5.14 16.69
CA LEU A 67 -4.22 -5.07 15.65
C LEU A 67 -3.13 -6.10 15.94
N ALA A 68 -2.51 -6.62 14.88
CA ALA A 68 -1.29 -7.43 15.00
C ALA A 68 -0.11 -6.56 15.48
N LYS A 69 0.85 -7.19 16.20
CA LYS A 69 2.02 -6.51 16.80
C LYS A 69 2.78 -5.65 15.80
N ASP A 70 2.91 -6.12 14.56
CA ASP A 70 3.66 -5.40 13.51
C ASP A 70 2.88 -4.20 12.96
N LEU A 71 1.55 -4.25 12.97
CA LEU A 71 0.70 -3.18 12.45
C LEU A 71 0.58 -2.01 13.43
N GLU A 72 0.63 -2.25 14.74
CA GLU A 72 0.47 -1.16 15.72
C GLU A 72 1.63 -0.17 15.70
N TRP A 73 2.87 -0.69 15.57
CA TRP A 73 4.07 0.12 15.43
C TRP A 73 4.12 0.79 14.08
N LEU A 74 3.77 0.06 13.00
CA LEU A 74 3.68 0.58 11.64
C LEU A 74 2.87 1.89 11.56
N TYR A 75 1.64 1.92 12.10
CA TYR A 75 0.82 3.13 12.07
C TYR A 75 1.45 4.29 12.85
N PHE A 76 2.08 3.99 13.99
CA PHE A 76 2.70 5.01 14.83
C PHE A 76 3.96 5.58 14.18
N GLU A 77 4.82 4.72 13.64
CA GLU A 77 6.06 5.06 12.94
C GLU A 77 5.78 5.86 11.66
N ILE A 78 4.79 5.43 10.85
CA ILE A 78 4.41 6.18 9.66
C ILE A 78 3.97 7.59 10.04
N PHE A 79 3.10 7.74 11.03
CA PHE A 79 2.67 9.06 11.48
C PHE A 79 3.84 9.91 12.00
N ASP A 80 4.70 9.33 12.83
CA ASP A 80 5.89 10.00 13.36
C ASP A 80 6.84 10.44 12.23
N SER A 81 6.94 9.66 11.14
CA SER A 81 7.73 10.02 9.95
C SER A 81 7.14 11.18 9.14
N LEU A 82 5.83 11.45 9.26
CA LEU A 82 5.16 12.61 8.67
C LEU A 82 5.40 13.89 9.50
N ALA A 83 5.86 13.76 10.74
CA ALA A 83 6.25 14.91 11.54
C ALA A 83 7.51 15.56 10.96
N VAL A 84 7.55 16.89 11.03
CA VAL A 84 8.70 17.69 10.60
C VAL A 84 9.82 17.52 11.64
N LYS A 85 10.62 16.47 11.47
CA LYS A 85 11.88 16.26 12.18
C LYS A 85 13.04 16.63 11.26
N THR A 86 14.08 17.20 11.83
CA THR A 86 15.32 17.45 11.11
C THR A 86 15.96 16.12 10.68
N PRO A 87 16.68 16.05 9.55
CA PRO A 87 17.42 14.85 9.16
C PRO A 87 18.36 14.34 10.26
N GLU A 88 18.93 15.26 11.04
CA GLU A 88 19.82 14.99 12.16
C GLU A 88 19.10 14.24 13.29
N GLU A 89 17.92 14.71 13.72
CA GLU A 89 17.10 14.02 14.73
C GLU A 89 16.66 12.62 14.28
N ARG A 90 16.40 12.45 12.98
CA ARG A 90 16.05 11.13 12.41
C ARG A 90 17.25 10.18 12.41
N LEU A 91 18.43 10.69 12.12
CA LEU A 91 19.67 9.92 12.14
C LEU A 91 20.00 9.49 13.57
N GLU A 92 19.95 10.41 14.53
CA GLU A 92 20.17 10.12 15.95
C GLU A 92 19.22 9.02 16.45
N TRP A 93 17.93 9.12 16.11
CA TRP A 93 16.96 8.07 16.40
C TRP A 93 17.31 6.71 15.77
N SER A 94 17.78 6.71 14.51
CA SER A 94 18.21 5.48 13.84
C SER A 94 19.46 4.87 14.46
N GLU A 95 20.39 5.69 14.94
CA GLU A 95 21.61 5.26 15.62
C GLU A 95 21.29 4.67 16.99
N ILE A 96 20.40 5.32 17.75
CA ILE A 96 19.90 4.82 19.04
C ILE A 96 19.25 3.44 18.84
N LEU A 97 18.35 3.28 17.87
CA LEU A 97 17.71 2.00 17.59
C LEU A 97 18.70 0.94 17.09
N SER A 98 19.70 1.33 16.30
CA SER A 98 20.76 0.42 15.83
C SER A 98 21.70 -0.04 16.96
N SER A 99 21.79 0.72 18.05
CA SER A 99 22.59 0.36 19.22
C SER A 99 21.88 -0.60 20.17
N CYS A 100 20.55 -0.77 20.03
CA CYS A 100 19.77 -1.73 20.81
C CYS A 100 20.05 -3.16 20.31
N THR A 101 20.28 -4.08 21.24
CA THR A 101 20.60 -5.49 20.95
C THR A 101 19.43 -6.42 21.25
N THR A 102 18.46 -5.97 22.05
CA THR A 102 17.30 -6.75 22.48
C THR A 102 15.99 -6.05 22.15
N GLU A 103 14.90 -6.81 21.96
CA GLU A 103 13.55 -6.24 21.75
C GLU A 103 13.11 -5.34 22.92
N ASP A 104 13.51 -5.67 24.16
CA ASP A 104 13.15 -4.91 25.35
C ASP A 104 13.83 -3.53 25.40
N GLU A 105 15.05 -3.41 24.88
CA GLU A 105 15.74 -2.12 24.73
C GLU A 105 15.05 -1.25 23.68
N VAL A 106 14.68 -1.83 22.54
CA VAL A 106 13.91 -1.13 21.50
C VAL A 106 12.59 -0.63 22.07
N GLU A 107 11.87 -1.48 22.80
CA GLU A 107 10.59 -1.11 23.40
C GLU A 107 10.74 0.00 24.46
N ARG A 108 11.84 0.01 25.22
CA ARG A 108 12.16 1.09 26.16
C ARG A 108 12.35 2.44 25.45
N GLN A 109 12.97 2.45 24.27
CA GLN A 109 13.10 3.67 23.46
C GLN A 109 11.73 4.10 22.91
N ARG A 110 10.94 3.16 22.38
CA ARG A 110 9.60 3.44 21.86
C ARG A 110 8.68 4.06 22.91
N ASN A 111 8.77 3.62 24.16
CA ASN A 111 7.96 4.16 25.26
C ASN A 111 8.19 5.65 25.58
N GLN A 112 9.27 6.24 25.09
CA GLN A 112 9.54 7.67 25.23
C GLN A 112 8.82 8.51 24.17
N LEU A 113 8.30 7.88 23.12
CA LEU A 113 7.65 8.57 22.02
C LEU A 113 6.21 8.98 22.36
N SER A 114 5.85 10.16 21.88
CA SER A 114 4.47 10.64 21.90
C SER A 114 4.15 11.48 20.68
N VAL A 115 2.89 11.43 20.28
CA VAL A 115 2.34 12.11 19.11
C VAL A 115 1.17 12.99 19.50
N ASP A 116 0.78 13.94 18.63
CA ASP A 116 -0.44 14.70 18.83
C ASP A 116 -1.67 13.81 18.55
N THR A 117 -2.54 13.68 19.54
CA THR A 117 -3.71 12.78 19.50
C THR A 117 -4.68 13.19 18.39
N LEU A 118 -4.94 14.48 18.23
CA LEU A 118 -5.93 14.97 17.27
C LEU A 118 -5.44 14.78 15.83
N GLN A 119 -4.17 15.09 15.56
CA GLN A 119 -3.55 14.83 14.27
C GLN A 119 -3.44 13.32 13.98
N PHE A 120 -3.14 12.51 14.99
CA PHE A 120 -3.08 11.06 14.85
C PHE A 120 -4.46 10.46 14.53
N LEU A 121 -5.53 10.97 15.14
CA LEU A 121 -6.91 10.57 14.81
C LEU A 121 -7.28 10.91 13.36
N LEU A 122 -6.88 12.08 12.87
CA LEU A 122 -7.05 12.44 11.45
C LEU A 122 -6.26 11.49 10.54
N PHE A 123 -5.03 11.15 10.92
CA PHE A 123 -4.19 10.19 10.20
C PHE A 123 -4.81 8.78 10.14
N LEU A 124 -5.41 8.30 11.22
CA LEU A 124 -6.10 7.01 11.22
C LEU A 124 -7.39 7.07 10.37
N TYR A 125 -8.09 8.21 10.36
CA TYR A 125 -9.30 8.39 9.57
C TYR A 125 -9.01 8.39 8.06
N ILE A 126 -7.93 9.04 7.59
CA ILE A 126 -7.59 9.07 6.16
C ILE A 126 -7.28 7.68 5.57
N GLN A 127 -6.99 6.67 6.40
CA GLN A 127 -6.82 5.29 5.95
C GLN A 127 -8.09 4.75 5.28
N GLN A 128 -9.26 5.35 5.56
CA GLN A 128 -10.53 5.04 4.90
C GLN A 128 -10.54 5.36 3.40
N LEU A 129 -9.57 6.13 2.88
CA LEU A 129 -9.43 6.37 1.44
C LEU A 129 -9.36 5.07 0.63
N ASN A 130 -8.70 4.04 1.19
CA ASN A 130 -8.53 2.73 0.57
C ASN A 130 -9.58 1.71 1.01
N LYS A 131 -10.65 2.15 1.69
CA LYS A 131 -11.78 1.28 2.01
C LYS A 131 -12.49 0.85 0.73
N VAL A 132 -12.57 -0.45 0.50
CA VAL A 132 -13.29 -1.04 -0.62
C VAL A 132 -14.80 -0.91 -0.34
N SER A 133 -15.50 -0.12 -1.16
CA SER A 133 -16.97 0.02 -1.11
C SER A 133 -17.60 -0.72 -2.29
N LEU A 134 -18.29 -1.83 -2.00
CA LEU A 134 -18.95 -2.70 -2.98
C LEU A 134 -20.07 -1.98 -3.78
N ARG A 135 -20.58 -0.84 -3.29
CA ARG A 135 -21.65 -0.06 -3.96
C ARG A 135 -21.14 0.83 -5.09
N THR A 136 -19.87 1.23 -5.06
CA THR A 136 -19.29 2.16 -6.04
C THR A 136 -18.86 1.49 -7.35
N SER A 137 -18.89 0.16 -7.40
CA SER A 137 -18.52 -0.61 -8.60
C SER A 137 -19.65 -0.77 -9.62
N LEU A 138 -20.85 -0.22 -9.36
CA LEU A 138 -22.07 -0.50 -10.14
C LEU A 138 -22.64 0.70 -10.91
N ILE A 139 -21.99 1.86 -10.93
CA ILE A 139 -22.48 3.02 -11.69
C ILE A 139 -21.38 3.53 -12.62
N GLY A 140 -21.43 3.03 -13.86
CA GLY A 140 -21.01 3.69 -15.09
C GLY A 140 -19.52 3.65 -15.42
N GLU A 141 -19.11 2.67 -16.25
CA GLU A 141 -18.46 3.01 -17.52
C GLU A 141 -18.97 2.06 -18.61
N GLU A 142 -19.50 2.67 -19.66
CA GLU A 142 -20.31 2.12 -20.73
C GLU A 142 -19.45 1.30 -21.72
N TRP A 143 -19.94 0.12 -22.09
CA TRP A 143 -19.34 -0.75 -23.10
C TRP A 143 -19.33 -0.06 -24.48
N PRO A 144 -18.24 -0.05 -25.26
CA PRO A 144 -18.27 0.47 -26.62
C PRO A 144 -19.03 -0.49 -27.56
N SER A 145 -20.23 -0.05 -27.96
CA SER A 145 -21.02 -0.65 -29.03
C SER A 145 -20.40 -0.36 -30.42
N PRO A 146 -20.54 -1.24 -31.44
CA PRO A 146 -19.77 -1.18 -32.69
C PRO A 146 -20.24 -0.14 -33.72
N ARG A 147 -21.08 0.84 -33.36
CA ARG A 147 -21.60 1.82 -34.31
C ARG A 147 -21.41 3.24 -33.79
N ASN A 148 -20.30 3.86 -34.17
CA ASN A 148 -20.26 5.23 -34.68
C ASN A 148 -18.87 5.54 -35.24
N ARG A 149 -18.79 5.59 -36.59
CA ARG A 149 -17.71 6.26 -37.32
C ARG A 149 -17.99 7.77 -37.32
N SER A 150 -16.89 8.53 -37.42
CA SER A 150 -16.74 9.96 -37.71
C SER A 150 -16.95 10.96 -36.56
N GLN A 151 -15.85 11.49 -35.99
CA GLN A 151 -15.23 12.79 -36.33
C GLN A 151 -14.13 13.18 -35.32
N SER A 152 -12.97 13.59 -35.87
CA SER A 152 -11.78 14.33 -35.37
C SER A 152 -11.24 14.24 -33.92
N PRO A 153 -9.89 14.37 -33.72
CA PRO A 153 -9.22 14.07 -32.47
C PRO A 153 -9.05 15.30 -31.58
N ASP A 154 -9.50 15.23 -30.32
CA ASP A 154 -8.94 16.07 -29.27
C ASP A 154 -8.54 15.22 -28.06
N LEU A 155 -7.29 15.38 -27.66
CA LEU A 155 -6.57 14.57 -26.69
C LEU A 155 -6.84 15.05 -25.27
N THR A 156 -7.92 14.63 -24.63
CA THR A 156 -8.02 14.66 -23.16
C THR A 156 -9.07 13.68 -22.66
N GLU A 157 -8.71 12.99 -21.57
CA GLU A 157 -9.59 12.20 -20.69
C GLU A 157 -10.04 10.83 -21.20
N LYS A 158 -9.34 9.81 -20.70
CA LYS A 158 -9.88 8.51 -20.26
C LYS A 158 -8.87 7.89 -19.30
N SER A 159 -9.05 8.17 -18.00
CA SER A 159 -8.18 7.66 -16.93
C SER A 159 -8.62 6.26 -16.51
N SER A 160 -7.98 5.25 -17.11
CA SER A 160 -8.07 3.86 -16.66
C SER A 160 -7.43 3.69 -15.27
N CYS A 161 -8.12 3.04 -14.34
CA CYS A 161 -7.64 2.52 -13.05
C CYS A 161 -6.52 3.34 -12.37
N HIS A 162 -6.87 4.35 -11.57
CA HIS A 162 -5.87 5.12 -10.83
C HIS A 162 -5.93 4.84 -9.33
N ASN A 163 -4.78 4.39 -8.82
CA ASN A 163 -4.42 4.30 -7.41
C ASN A 163 -4.82 5.62 -6.73
N LYS A 164 -5.89 5.60 -5.91
CA LYS A 164 -6.53 6.82 -5.38
C LYS A 164 -5.53 7.73 -4.64
N ASN A 165 -4.51 7.14 -4.03
CA ASN A 165 -3.41 7.82 -3.32
C ASN A 165 -2.51 8.69 -4.21
N TRP A 166 -2.60 8.56 -5.55
CA TRP A 166 -1.74 9.31 -6.48
C TRP A 166 -2.40 10.54 -7.06
N ASN A 167 -3.71 10.67 -6.90
CA ASN A 167 -4.51 11.71 -7.52
C ASN A 167 -4.87 12.80 -6.51
N ASP A 168 -4.34 14.01 -6.71
CA ASP A 168 -4.63 15.14 -5.83
C ASP A 168 -6.14 15.49 -5.82
N TYR A 169 -6.85 15.21 -6.91
CA TYR A 169 -8.31 15.36 -6.97
C TYR A 169 -9.01 14.37 -6.05
N SER A 170 -8.58 13.10 -6.02
CA SER A 170 -9.14 12.10 -5.12
C SER A 170 -8.94 12.46 -3.64
N HIS A 171 -7.79 13.05 -3.29
CA HIS A 171 -7.55 13.55 -1.94
C HIS A 171 -8.46 14.73 -1.60
N GLN A 172 -8.62 15.67 -2.54
CA GLN A 172 -9.53 16.81 -2.37
C GLN A 172 -10.97 16.36 -2.18
N THR A 173 -11.48 15.47 -3.05
CA THR A 173 -12.84 14.92 -2.95
C THR A 173 -13.03 14.19 -1.64
N PHE A 174 -12.07 13.36 -1.21
CA PHE A 174 -12.15 12.67 0.08
C PHE A 174 -12.27 13.66 1.25
N VAL A 175 -11.41 14.68 1.33
CA VAL A 175 -11.50 15.67 2.42
C VAL A 175 -12.79 16.47 2.34
N TYR A 176 -13.27 16.80 1.14
CA TYR A 176 -14.53 17.52 0.95
C TYR A 176 -15.73 16.70 1.42
N ASP A 177 -15.84 15.44 0.98
CA ASP A 177 -16.99 14.57 1.30
C ASP A 177 -17.01 14.19 2.79
N HIS A 178 -15.83 14.03 3.39
CA HIS A 178 -15.68 13.64 4.80
C HIS A 178 -15.44 14.81 5.76
N LEU A 179 -15.56 16.06 5.32
CA LEU A 179 -15.18 17.23 6.14
C LEU A 179 -15.97 17.31 7.45
N SER A 180 -17.27 17.03 7.41
CA SER A 180 -18.13 17.06 8.60
C SER A 180 -17.67 16.02 9.63
N ASP A 181 -17.42 14.77 9.19
CA ASP A 181 -16.90 13.70 10.05
C ASP A 181 -15.53 14.06 10.66
N LEU A 182 -14.63 14.65 9.86
CA LEU A 182 -13.31 15.10 10.31
C LEU A 182 -13.42 16.19 11.37
N LEU A 183 -14.32 17.16 11.21
CA LEU A 183 -14.56 18.19 12.22
C LEU A 183 -15.24 17.62 13.47
N GLU A 184 -16.22 16.73 13.31
CA GLU A 184 -16.88 16.07 14.44
C GLU A 184 -15.93 15.19 15.25
N LEU A 185 -14.93 14.59 14.60
CA LEU A 185 -13.88 13.81 15.27
C LEU A 185 -13.00 14.67 16.19
N LEU A 186 -12.85 15.96 15.85
CA LEU A 186 -12.02 16.92 16.58
C LEU A 186 -12.79 17.69 17.67
N LEU A 187 -14.12 17.55 17.73
CA LEU A 187 -14.94 18.17 18.78
C LEU A 187 -14.69 17.50 20.13
N ASP A 188 -14.93 18.27 21.20
CA ASP A 188 -14.96 17.71 22.54
C ASP A 188 -16.13 16.70 22.66
N PRO A 189 -15.92 15.52 23.25
CA PRO A 189 -16.97 14.49 23.35
C PRO A 189 -18.26 14.97 24.05
N GLU A 190 -18.15 15.94 24.96
CA GLU A 190 -19.28 16.54 25.69
C GLU A 190 -20.18 17.41 24.80
N GLN A 191 -19.67 17.88 23.66
CA GLN A 191 -20.43 18.72 22.72
C GLN A 191 -21.22 17.91 21.69
N LEU A 192 -21.08 16.58 21.71
CA LEU A 192 -21.78 15.67 20.80
C LEU A 192 -23.09 15.20 21.44
N THR A 193 -24.13 15.09 20.63
CA THR A 193 -25.41 14.51 21.06
C THR A 193 -25.28 13.02 21.40
N ALA A 194 -26.30 12.42 22.02
CA ALA A 194 -26.36 10.97 22.23
C ALA A 194 -26.26 10.15 20.92
N SER A 195 -26.64 10.75 19.79
CA SER A 195 -26.45 10.18 18.44
C SER A 195 -25.07 10.44 17.84
N SER A 196 -24.15 11.04 18.60
CA SER A 196 -22.78 11.38 18.20
C SER A 196 -22.70 12.33 17.00
N HIS A 197 -23.58 13.32 16.96
CA HIS A 197 -23.57 14.38 15.95
C HIS A 197 -23.36 15.75 16.59
N SER A 198 -22.79 16.66 15.81
CA SER A 198 -22.68 18.08 16.19
C SER A 198 -24.05 18.75 16.23
N THR A 199 -24.18 19.81 17.02
CA THR A 199 -25.38 20.66 17.12
C THR A 199 -25.08 22.03 16.52
N ASN A 200 -26.11 22.80 16.12
CA ASN A 200 -25.96 24.17 15.62
C ASN A 200 -25.14 25.11 16.54
N SER A 201 -25.04 24.79 17.83
CA SER A 201 -24.27 25.51 18.83
C SER A 201 -22.86 24.97 19.08
N SER A 202 -22.44 23.87 18.44
CA SER A 202 -21.12 23.27 18.67
C SER A 202 -19.99 24.23 18.29
N LEU A 203 -18.97 24.27 19.15
CA LEU A 203 -17.83 25.16 19.05
C LEU A 203 -16.55 24.35 18.85
N VAL A 204 -15.83 24.64 17.77
CA VAL A 204 -14.54 24.02 17.44
C VAL A 204 -13.43 24.80 18.15
N SER A 205 -12.60 24.09 18.90
CA SER A 205 -11.46 24.68 19.62
C SER A 205 -10.34 25.12 18.67
N ARG A 206 -9.43 25.96 19.16
CA ARG A 206 -8.26 26.38 18.37
C ARG A 206 -7.35 25.19 18.08
N GLU A 207 -7.20 24.29 19.03
CA GLU A 207 -6.38 23.08 18.97
C GLU A 207 -6.88 22.14 17.87
N ALA A 208 -8.20 22.00 17.72
CA ALA A 208 -8.81 21.26 16.62
C ALA A 208 -8.45 21.85 15.24
N VAL A 209 -8.49 23.17 15.07
CA VAL A 209 -8.10 23.81 13.79
C VAL A 209 -6.59 23.69 13.53
N VAL A 210 -5.76 23.73 14.58
CA VAL A 210 -4.32 23.44 14.50
C VAL A 210 -4.11 22.00 14.02
N ALA A 211 -4.84 21.03 14.57
CA ALA A 211 -4.78 19.64 14.13
C ALA A 211 -5.21 19.48 12.67
N LEU A 212 -6.28 20.16 12.23
CA LEU A 212 -6.73 20.12 10.84
C LEU A 212 -5.70 20.70 9.84
N SER A 213 -4.78 21.54 10.32
CA SER A 213 -3.64 22.02 9.52
C SER A 213 -2.67 20.90 9.10
N PHE A 214 -2.79 19.70 9.70
CA PHE A 214 -2.11 18.49 9.24
C PHE A 214 -2.53 18.10 7.82
N LEU A 215 -3.81 18.27 7.49
CA LEU A 215 -4.41 17.89 6.20
C LEU A 215 -4.55 19.06 5.22
N ILE A 216 -4.80 20.27 5.72
CA ILE A 216 -5.13 21.44 4.89
C ILE A 216 -4.13 22.56 5.12
N GLU A 217 -3.68 23.17 4.03
CA GLU A 217 -2.87 24.40 4.05
C GLU A 217 -3.41 25.37 3.00
N GLY A 218 -2.89 26.59 2.97
CA GLY A 218 -3.35 27.55 1.98
C GLY A 218 -2.45 28.76 1.82
N ALA A 219 -2.91 29.69 0.98
CA ALA A 219 -2.27 30.98 0.80
C ALA A 219 -3.31 32.07 0.57
N VAL A 220 -2.92 33.29 0.94
CA VAL A 220 -3.68 34.50 0.59
C VAL A 220 -3.42 34.80 -0.89
N ARG A 221 -4.48 35.10 -1.64
CA ARG A 221 -4.42 35.42 -3.07
C ARG A 221 -3.38 36.53 -3.31
N ARG A 222 -2.48 36.35 -4.28
CA ARG A 222 -1.33 37.21 -4.63
C ARG A 222 -0.08 37.07 -3.74
N THR A 223 -0.13 36.35 -2.63
CA THR A 223 1.08 36.03 -1.85
C THR A 223 1.69 34.72 -2.32
N ARG A 224 3.03 34.62 -2.31
CA ARG A 224 3.76 33.36 -2.57
C ARG A 224 4.01 32.54 -1.30
N LYS A 225 3.63 33.07 -0.14
CA LYS A 225 3.84 32.42 1.16
C LYS A 225 2.67 31.49 1.46
N ILE A 226 3.00 30.27 1.87
CA ILE A 226 2.04 29.25 2.28
C ILE A 226 1.93 29.32 3.79
N TYR A 227 0.70 29.25 4.29
CA TYR A 227 0.36 29.33 5.69
C TYR A 227 -0.42 28.08 6.10
N PRO A 228 -0.23 27.60 7.35
CA PRO A 228 -1.07 26.54 7.88
C PRO A 228 -2.51 27.04 8.05
N LEU A 229 -3.48 26.13 8.02
CA LEU A 229 -4.90 26.48 8.07
C LEU A 229 -5.26 27.35 9.29
N HIS A 230 -4.73 27.02 10.47
CA HIS A 230 -5.06 27.73 11.69
C HIS A 230 -4.62 29.20 11.69
N GLU A 231 -3.51 29.56 11.01
CA GLU A 231 -3.10 30.96 10.87
C GLU A 231 -4.05 31.72 9.94
N LEU A 232 -4.48 31.10 8.84
CA LEU A 232 -5.44 31.69 7.89
C LEU A 232 -6.82 31.87 8.52
N ALA A 233 -7.29 30.88 9.28
CA ALA A 233 -8.58 30.91 9.95
C ALA A 233 -8.65 32.02 11.03
N LEU A 234 -7.51 32.36 11.64
CA LEU A 234 -7.35 33.44 12.62
C LEU A 234 -7.09 34.81 11.98
N TRP A 235 -7.04 34.92 10.66
CA TRP A 235 -6.79 36.19 10.00
C TRP A 235 -7.98 37.14 10.15
N GLN A 236 -7.74 38.33 10.74
CA GLN A 236 -8.80 39.25 11.16
C GLN A 236 -9.88 39.56 10.10
N PRO A 237 -9.55 39.77 8.81
CA PRO A 237 -10.56 40.04 7.78
C PRO A 237 -11.55 38.89 7.56
N LEU A 238 -11.19 37.67 7.96
CA LEU A 238 -11.96 36.45 7.71
C LEU A 238 -12.73 35.97 8.94
N HIS A 239 -12.63 36.63 10.11
CA HIS A 239 -13.29 36.15 11.34
C HIS A 239 -14.80 35.95 11.18
N ALA A 240 -15.46 36.80 10.40
CA ALA A 240 -16.89 36.68 10.09
C ALA A 240 -17.21 35.45 9.23
N GLU A 241 -16.34 35.14 8.27
CA GLU A 241 -16.48 34.01 7.33
C GLU A 241 -16.09 32.69 8.00
N SER A 242 -14.91 32.62 8.64
CA SER A 242 -14.41 31.44 9.36
C SER A 242 -15.20 31.12 10.63
N GLY A 243 -16.02 32.05 11.10
CA GLY A 243 -16.83 31.90 12.31
C GLY A 243 -16.03 31.99 13.61
N PHE A 244 -14.84 32.61 13.60
CA PHE A 244 -14.01 32.79 14.78
C PHE A 244 -14.56 33.88 15.72
N SER A 245 -14.67 33.55 17.00
CA SER A 245 -15.02 34.50 18.07
C SER A 245 -13.80 34.85 18.90
N LYS A 246 -13.46 36.15 18.96
CA LYS A 246 -12.36 36.65 19.81
C LYS A 246 -12.63 36.48 21.30
N ILE A 247 -13.90 36.43 21.70
CA ILE A 247 -14.32 36.36 23.12
C ILE A 247 -14.10 34.94 23.64
N SER A 248 -14.65 33.94 22.96
CA SER A 248 -14.52 32.54 23.36
C SER A 248 -13.23 31.88 22.88
N LYS A 249 -12.51 32.52 21.94
CA LYS A 249 -11.34 31.96 21.23
C LYS A 249 -11.65 30.63 20.52
N THR A 250 -12.90 30.45 20.09
CA THR A 250 -13.39 29.26 19.39
C THR A 250 -14.02 29.61 18.05
N PHE A 251 -14.26 28.61 17.22
CA PHE A 251 -14.91 28.72 15.92
C PHE A 251 -16.31 28.10 15.97
N SER A 252 -17.28 28.72 15.30
CA SER A 252 -18.58 28.07 15.05
C SER A 252 -18.41 26.92 14.06
N PHE A 253 -18.88 25.72 14.42
CA PHE A 253 -18.74 24.51 13.60
C PHE A 253 -19.25 24.72 12.16
N TYR A 254 -20.51 25.17 12.00
CA TYR A 254 -21.15 25.32 10.69
C TYR A 254 -20.51 26.40 9.83
N LYS A 255 -20.13 27.52 10.44
CA LYS A 255 -19.45 28.61 9.71
C LYS A 255 -18.07 28.17 9.24
N LEU A 256 -17.31 27.49 10.10
CA LEU A 256 -16.00 26.96 9.75
C LEU A 256 -16.10 25.92 8.64
N GLU A 257 -17.04 24.97 8.74
CA GLU A 257 -17.25 23.96 7.70
C GLU A 257 -17.62 24.60 6.35
N ALA A 258 -18.60 25.53 6.34
CA ALA A 258 -19.02 26.21 5.13
C ALA A 258 -17.87 27.02 4.49
N TRP A 259 -17.08 27.72 5.31
CA TRP A 259 -15.93 28.48 4.85
C TRP A 259 -14.84 27.57 4.26
N LEU A 260 -14.54 26.45 4.91
CA LEU A 260 -13.59 25.46 4.40
C LEU A 260 -14.03 24.90 3.05
N ARG A 261 -15.30 24.51 2.90
CA ARG A 261 -15.87 24.03 1.63
C ARG A 261 -15.79 25.08 0.53
N ALA A 262 -16.08 26.35 0.86
CA ALA A 262 -16.06 27.44 -0.10
C ALA A 262 -14.63 27.82 -0.57
N CYS A 263 -13.62 27.64 0.30
CA CYS A 263 -12.24 28.00 -0.01
C CYS A 263 -11.38 26.84 -0.52
N LEU A 264 -11.87 25.60 -0.45
CA LEU A 264 -11.12 24.42 -0.87
C LEU A 264 -11.01 24.36 -2.41
N THR A 265 -9.78 24.31 -2.89
CA THR A 265 -9.43 24.31 -4.32
C THR A 265 -8.42 23.20 -4.62
N GLY A 266 -8.19 22.94 -5.91
CA GLY A 266 -7.16 21.97 -6.34
C GLY A 266 -5.76 22.43 -5.94
N ASN A 267 -4.91 21.48 -5.54
CA ASN A 267 -3.56 21.79 -5.07
C ASN A 267 -2.70 22.42 -6.20
N PRO A 268 -2.27 23.69 -6.06
CA PRO A 268 -1.50 24.39 -7.09
C PRO A 268 -0.06 23.87 -7.26
N PHE A 269 0.43 23.09 -6.30
CA PHE A 269 1.76 22.47 -6.32
C PHE A 269 1.70 20.94 -6.45
N GLY A 270 0.49 20.39 -6.61
CA GLY A 270 0.26 18.96 -6.74
C GLY A 270 0.77 18.38 -8.06
N THR A 271 0.58 17.07 -8.18
CA THR A 271 0.85 16.25 -9.36
C THR A 271 0.16 16.80 -10.60
N SER A 272 -1.13 17.13 -10.50
CA SER A 272 -1.94 17.60 -11.64
C SER A 272 -1.47 18.97 -12.14
N ALA A 273 -1.16 19.89 -11.22
CA ALA A 273 -0.59 21.19 -11.56
C ALA A 273 0.82 21.06 -12.14
N CYS A 274 1.67 20.19 -11.57
CA CYS A 274 3.01 19.92 -12.06
C CYS A 274 2.99 19.37 -13.49
N LEU A 275 2.08 18.44 -13.82
CA LEU A 275 1.94 17.89 -15.16
C LEU A 275 1.40 18.90 -16.19
N LYS A 276 0.50 19.79 -15.76
CA LYS A 276 -0.15 20.79 -16.63
C LYS A 276 0.75 21.99 -16.92
N SER A 277 1.34 22.59 -15.89
CA SER A 277 2.09 23.85 -15.98
C SER A 277 3.56 23.76 -15.57
N GLY A 278 4.05 22.59 -15.14
CA GLY A 278 5.45 22.38 -14.82
C GLY A 278 6.36 22.37 -16.04
N LYS A 279 7.65 22.62 -15.82
CA LYS A 279 8.67 22.56 -16.85
C LYS A 279 8.82 21.11 -17.29
N LYS A 280 8.56 20.85 -18.57
CA LYS A 280 8.74 19.53 -19.18
C LYS A 280 10.21 19.36 -19.52
N LEU A 281 10.83 18.34 -18.94
CA LEU A 281 12.21 17.97 -19.21
C LEU A 281 12.22 16.68 -20.03
N ALA A 282 13.08 16.64 -21.05
CA ALA A 282 13.48 15.41 -21.70
C ALA A 282 14.90 15.09 -21.21
N TRP A 283 15.11 13.95 -20.57
CA TRP A 283 16.48 13.50 -20.29
C TRP A 283 17.10 12.95 -21.57
N ALA A 284 18.32 13.41 -21.87
CA ALA A 284 19.10 12.97 -23.02
C ALA A 284 19.59 11.53 -22.81
N HIS A 285 19.54 10.75 -23.87
CA HIS A 285 19.87 9.32 -23.90
C HIS A 285 21.39 9.08 -23.78
N GLN A 286 21.77 7.96 -23.16
CA GLN A 286 23.04 7.25 -23.43
C GLN A 286 22.79 5.80 -23.90
N VAL A 287 21.69 5.53 -24.61
CA VAL A 287 21.41 4.21 -25.19
C VAL A 287 20.87 4.38 -26.61
N GLU A 288 21.49 3.70 -27.57
CA GLU A 288 21.05 3.64 -28.97
C GLU A 288 19.74 2.85 -29.06
N GLY A 289 18.66 3.49 -29.54
CA GLY A 289 17.38 2.82 -29.79
C GLY A 289 16.15 3.73 -29.75
N THR A 290 15.06 3.27 -30.38
CA THR A 290 13.79 3.99 -30.60
C THR A 290 12.83 3.96 -29.40
N THR A 291 13.30 3.72 -28.17
CA THR A 291 12.45 3.63 -26.98
C THR A 291 11.88 5.01 -26.60
N LYS A 292 10.60 5.06 -26.23
CA LYS A 292 9.87 6.29 -25.90
C LYS A 292 10.58 7.02 -24.74
N ARG A 293 10.85 8.33 -24.92
CA ARG A 293 11.51 9.18 -23.90
C ARG A 293 10.72 9.20 -22.59
N ALA A 294 11.41 9.05 -21.46
CA ALA A 294 10.83 9.30 -20.14
C ALA A 294 10.31 10.75 -20.08
N LYS A 295 9.05 10.92 -19.66
CA LYS A 295 8.40 12.23 -19.56
C LYS A 295 8.59 12.75 -18.15
N ILE A 296 9.22 13.91 -18.01
CA ILE A 296 9.48 14.51 -16.71
C ILE A 296 8.82 15.87 -16.67
N ALA A 297 8.06 16.11 -15.62
CA ALA A 297 7.52 17.42 -15.29
C ALA A 297 8.05 17.85 -13.93
N CYS A 298 8.53 19.08 -13.81
CA CYS A 298 8.95 19.63 -12.52
C CYS A 298 8.42 21.04 -12.30
N ASN A 299 8.01 21.33 -11.07
CA ASN A 299 7.58 22.68 -10.66
C ASN A 299 8.69 23.40 -9.85
N THR A 300 9.89 22.83 -9.75
CA THR A 300 10.99 23.27 -8.84
C THR A 300 11.44 24.72 -9.02
N HIS A 301 11.14 25.31 -10.18
CA HIS A 301 11.44 26.70 -10.55
C HIS A 301 10.39 27.71 -10.08
N VAL A 302 9.17 27.27 -9.75
CA VAL A 302 8.04 28.12 -9.32
C VAL A 302 7.58 27.79 -7.90
N ALA A 303 7.65 26.51 -7.51
CA ALA A 303 7.18 26.05 -6.21
C ALA A 303 8.15 26.44 -5.08
N PRO A 304 7.62 26.84 -3.90
CA PRO A 304 8.41 27.01 -2.69
C PRO A 304 9.21 25.75 -2.34
N ARG A 305 10.32 25.89 -1.61
CA ARG A 305 11.27 24.79 -1.29
C ARG A 305 10.56 23.52 -0.78
N MET A 306 9.54 23.68 0.06
CA MET A 306 8.80 22.58 0.69
C MET A 306 7.75 21.90 -0.22
N HIS A 307 7.47 22.47 -1.39
CA HIS A 307 6.39 22.05 -2.31
C HIS A 307 6.92 21.71 -3.71
N ARG A 308 8.25 21.63 -3.84
CA ARG A 308 8.93 21.19 -5.05
C ARG A 308 8.51 19.77 -5.37
N MET A 309 8.09 19.53 -6.59
CA MET A 309 7.63 18.25 -7.10
C MET A 309 8.29 17.96 -8.44
N VAL A 310 8.71 16.71 -8.60
CA VAL A 310 9.22 16.14 -9.83
C VAL A 310 8.42 14.88 -10.13
N VAL A 311 7.69 14.89 -11.24
CA VAL A 311 6.93 13.75 -11.72
C VAL A 311 7.67 13.15 -12.90
N MET A 312 8.08 11.90 -12.80
CA MET A 312 8.68 11.12 -13.86
C MET A 312 7.66 10.08 -14.32
N SER A 313 7.49 9.91 -15.62
CA SER A 313 6.64 8.85 -16.13
C SER A 313 7.22 8.12 -17.33
N GLN A 314 6.85 6.84 -17.44
CA GLN A 314 7.27 5.94 -18.53
C GLN A 314 8.78 5.70 -18.48
N VAL A 315 9.31 5.39 -17.30
CA VAL A 315 10.73 5.04 -17.09
C VAL A 315 10.85 3.54 -17.33
N TYR A 316 11.54 3.14 -18.39
CA TYR A 316 11.63 1.73 -18.80
C TYR A 316 13.05 1.35 -19.19
N LYS A 317 13.58 0.24 -18.65
CA LYS A 317 14.92 -0.30 -18.96
C LYS A 317 16.03 0.75 -18.87
N GLN A 318 15.93 1.64 -17.89
CA GLN A 318 16.87 2.75 -17.71
C GLN A 318 17.60 2.65 -16.38
N THR A 319 18.91 2.78 -16.42
CA THR A 319 19.71 3.08 -15.24
C THR A 319 19.88 4.60 -15.14
N LEU A 320 19.16 5.21 -14.21
CA LEU A 320 19.28 6.62 -13.92
C LEU A 320 20.16 6.80 -12.69
N ALA A 321 21.28 7.51 -12.80
CA ALA A 321 21.98 8.05 -11.64
C ALA A 321 22.08 9.56 -11.76
N LYS A 322 21.51 10.30 -10.79
CA LYS A 322 21.51 11.76 -10.85
C LYS A 322 21.65 12.39 -9.47
N SER A 323 22.63 13.28 -9.35
CA SER A 323 22.70 14.30 -8.32
C SER A 323 22.35 15.65 -8.97
N SER A 324 21.45 16.42 -8.36
CA SER A 324 21.05 17.74 -8.84
C SER A 324 20.46 18.57 -7.71
N ASP A 325 20.87 19.84 -7.60
CA ASP A 325 20.30 20.80 -6.64
C ASP A 325 18.79 21.01 -6.84
N THR A 326 18.29 20.72 -8.04
CA THR A 326 16.85 20.76 -8.34
C THR A 326 16.04 19.69 -7.62
N LEU A 327 16.68 18.59 -7.21
CA LEU A 327 16.05 17.47 -6.52
C LEU A 327 16.11 17.63 -5.00
N VAL A 328 17.01 18.47 -4.49
CA VAL A 328 17.17 18.73 -3.05
C VAL A 328 15.87 19.24 -2.45
N GLY A 329 15.33 18.49 -1.49
CA GLY A 329 14.07 18.76 -0.79
C GLY A 329 12.82 18.61 -1.66
N ALA A 330 12.93 18.02 -2.85
CA ALA A 330 11.79 17.80 -3.74
C ALA A 330 11.04 16.49 -3.42
N HIS A 331 9.75 16.51 -3.71
CA HIS A 331 8.85 15.36 -3.77
C HIS A 331 8.99 14.69 -5.12
N VAL A 332 9.43 13.44 -5.14
CA VAL A 332 9.66 12.71 -6.40
C VAL A 332 8.59 11.64 -6.59
N LYS A 333 7.83 11.76 -7.67
CA LYS A 333 6.81 10.80 -8.09
C LYS A 333 7.26 10.10 -9.36
N ILE A 334 7.41 8.79 -9.31
CA ILE A 334 7.79 7.98 -10.48
C ILE A 334 6.61 7.07 -10.81
N HIS A 335 5.97 7.33 -11.94
CA HIS A 335 4.78 6.62 -12.39
C HIS A 335 5.09 5.81 -13.64
N ARG A 336 4.60 4.56 -13.72
CA ARG A 336 4.89 3.67 -14.86
C ARG A 336 6.40 3.43 -14.99
N CYS A 337 7.03 3.03 -13.90
CA CYS A 337 8.41 2.54 -13.88
C CYS A 337 8.42 1.03 -14.18
N ASN A 338 9.32 0.55 -15.03
CA ASN A 338 9.54 -0.88 -15.22
C ASN A 338 11.02 -1.20 -15.54
N GLU A 339 11.56 -2.28 -15.00
CA GLU A 339 12.93 -2.78 -15.22
C GLU A 339 14.02 -1.68 -15.19
N SER A 340 13.92 -0.72 -14.27
CA SER A 340 14.79 0.46 -14.24
C SER A 340 15.50 0.61 -12.90
N PHE A 341 16.80 0.93 -12.93
CA PHE A 341 17.60 1.21 -11.75
C PHE A 341 17.65 2.72 -11.54
N ILE A 342 17.13 3.23 -10.42
CA ILE A 342 17.04 4.69 -10.19
C ILE A 342 17.84 5.06 -8.93
N TYR A 343 18.96 5.74 -9.13
CA TYR A 343 19.84 6.30 -8.12
C TYR A 343 19.65 7.84 -8.06
N LEU A 344 18.86 8.30 -7.10
CA LEU A 344 18.72 9.73 -6.80
C LEU A 344 19.68 10.06 -5.65
N LEU A 345 20.78 10.74 -5.99
CA LEU A 345 21.90 10.99 -5.07
C LEU A 345 21.76 12.31 -4.30
N SER A 346 20.61 12.98 -4.44
CA SER A 346 20.29 14.23 -3.75
C SER A 346 19.33 13.96 -2.60
N PRO A 347 19.43 14.67 -1.45
CA PRO A 347 18.50 14.52 -0.34
C PRO A 347 17.08 14.92 -0.77
N LEU A 348 16.19 13.94 -0.85
CA LEU A 348 14.80 14.13 -1.24
C LEU A 348 13.93 14.31 0.00
N ARG A 349 12.77 14.95 -0.17
CA ARG A 349 11.80 15.04 0.92
C ARG A 349 11.01 13.73 1.07
N TRP A 350 10.53 13.18 -0.04
CA TRP A 350 10.07 11.79 -0.14
C TRP A 350 10.01 11.35 -1.60
N THR A 351 9.92 10.03 -1.81
CA THR A 351 9.80 9.36 -3.12
C THR A 351 8.63 8.39 -3.13
N ALA A 352 7.77 8.46 -4.14
CA ALA A 352 6.78 7.41 -4.41
C ALA A 352 7.04 6.80 -5.79
N LEU A 353 6.88 5.49 -5.86
CA LEU A 353 7.04 4.67 -7.07
C LEU A 353 5.71 3.96 -7.37
N CYS A 354 5.22 4.08 -8.59
CA CYS A 354 4.09 3.33 -9.11
C CYS A 354 4.56 2.51 -10.33
N PRO A 355 4.67 1.18 -10.23
CA PRO A 355 5.10 0.33 -11.34
C PRO A 355 4.06 0.27 -12.47
N LEU A 356 4.52 0.01 -13.70
CA LEU A 356 3.66 -0.26 -14.86
C LEU A 356 2.91 -1.58 -14.67
N HIS A 357 1.58 -1.55 -14.77
CA HIS A 357 0.82 -2.74 -15.16
C HIS A 357 0.99 -2.91 -16.68
N GLN A 358 1.60 -4.00 -17.15
CA GLN A 358 1.79 -4.25 -18.58
C GLN A 358 0.48 -4.71 -19.22
N VAL A 359 0.03 -4.02 -20.28
CA VAL A 359 -0.75 -4.63 -21.37
C VAL A 359 0.26 -4.95 -22.49
N PRO A 360 0.47 -6.22 -22.88
CA PRO A 360 1.49 -6.56 -23.87
C PRO A 360 0.99 -6.20 -25.27
N ASN A 361 1.79 -5.42 -26.02
CA ASN A 361 1.58 -5.20 -27.44
C ASN A 361 2.66 -5.89 -28.27
N LYS A 362 2.23 -6.44 -29.41
CA LYS A 362 2.88 -7.46 -30.26
C LYS A 362 4.29 -7.14 -30.78
N GLN A 363 5.08 -8.22 -30.85
CA GLN A 363 6.30 -8.52 -31.65
C GLN A 363 6.72 -7.56 -32.77
N GLN A 364 8.04 -7.42 -32.93
CA GLN A 364 8.70 -7.84 -34.19
C GLN A 364 10.17 -8.22 -33.98
N ASP A 365 10.47 -9.49 -34.25
CA ASP A 365 11.80 -10.08 -34.39
C ASP A 365 12.66 -9.35 -35.40
N LYS A 366 13.92 -9.04 -35.03
CA LYS A 366 15.08 -9.13 -35.94
C LYS A 366 16.33 -9.50 -35.13
N THR A 367 16.84 -10.71 -35.36
CA THR A 367 18.22 -11.11 -35.05
C THR A 367 19.22 -10.27 -35.86
N PRO A 368 20.44 -10.04 -35.35
CA PRO A 368 21.55 -10.78 -35.96
C PRO A 368 22.68 -11.19 -35.00
N THR A 369 23.43 -12.15 -35.54
CA THR A 369 24.60 -12.92 -35.11
C THR A 369 25.88 -12.13 -34.75
N SER A 370 26.59 -12.67 -33.75
CA SER A 370 28.05 -12.81 -33.55
C SER A 370 29.05 -11.69 -33.95
N LYS A 371 29.91 -11.26 -33.01
CA LYS A 371 31.38 -11.51 -32.96
C LYS A 371 32.13 -10.46 -32.12
N HIS A 372 32.99 -10.96 -31.21
CA HIS A 372 34.23 -10.37 -30.65
C HIS A 372 34.09 -9.05 -29.86
N ARG A 373 34.85 -8.76 -28.79
CA ARG A 373 36.20 -9.20 -28.39
C ARG A 373 36.42 -8.86 -26.91
N ASN A 374 37.08 -9.75 -26.18
CA ASN A 374 37.68 -9.51 -24.87
C ASN A 374 38.63 -8.30 -24.88
N ARG A 375 38.51 -7.43 -23.86
CA ARG A 375 39.65 -6.82 -23.16
C ARG A 375 39.29 -6.70 -21.68
N GLY A 376 39.96 -7.52 -20.86
CA GLY A 376 39.91 -7.41 -19.41
C GLY A 376 40.86 -6.33 -18.91
N TYR A 377 40.50 -5.75 -17.78
CA TYR A 377 41.44 -5.31 -16.75
C TYR A 377 40.84 -5.67 -15.37
N PRO A 378 41.68 -6.06 -14.40
CA PRO A 378 41.25 -6.63 -13.13
C PRO A 378 41.04 -5.52 -12.09
N PHE A 379 39.94 -5.58 -11.36
CA PHE A 379 39.85 -5.03 -10.01
C PHE A 379 38.99 -5.97 -9.17
N ASP A 380 39.70 -6.84 -8.45
CA ASP A 380 39.19 -7.49 -7.25
C ASP A 380 38.95 -6.40 -6.19
N SER A 381 37.68 -6.15 -5.89
CA SER A 381 37.19 -5.88 -4.53
C SER A 381 35.66 -5.86 -4.58
N SER A 382 35.07 -6.78 -3.82
CA SER A 382 33.64 -6.99 -3.58
C SER A 382 32.78 -5.71 -3.61
N PRO A 383 31.70 -5.63 -4.42
CA PRO A 383 30.73 -4.54 -4.38
C PRO A 383 29.78 -4.57 -3.16
N ALA A 384 29.85 -5.60 -2.32
CA ALA A 384 28.84 -5.84 -1.30
C ALA A 384 28.97 -4.92 -0.08
N SER A 385 30.19 -4.51 0.28
CA SER A 385 30.45 -3.69 1.47
C SER A 385 30.16 -2.20 1.29
N PHE A 386 30.21 -1.68 0.06
CA PHE A 386 29.95 -0.26 -0.22
C PHE A 386 28.45 0.09 -0.30
N ILE A 387 27.58 -0.93 -0.36
CA ILE A 387 26.13 -0.78 -0.47
C ILE A 387 25.45 -0.67 0.91
N GLU A 388 26.06 -1.20 1.97
CA GLU A 388 25.50 -1.11 3.32
C GLU A 388 25.68 0.28 3.95
N GLU A 389 26.82 0.94 3.72
CA GLU A 389 27.16 2.17 4.42
C GLU A 389 26.38 3.40 3.92
N LYS A 390 25.88 3.39 2.67
CA LYS A 390 25.13 4.50 2.07
C LYS A 390 23.60 4.39 2.13
N LYS A 391 23.06 3.25 2.60
CA LYS A 391 21.62 3.15 2.91
C LYS A 391 21.20 4.01 4.11
N ARG A 392 22.16 4.49 4.92
CA ARG A 392 21.92 5.40 6.06
C ARG A 392 21.77 6.88 5.71
N TYR A 393 22.24 7.33 4.54
CA TYR A 393 22.31 8.76 4.20
C TYR A 393 21.16 9.29 3.33
N LEU A 394 20.42 8.40 2.70
CA LEU A 394 19.20 8.74 1.99
C LEU A 394 18.07 8.21 2.85
N GLY A 395 17.20 9.11 3.32
CA GLY A 395 15.90 8.74 3.89
C GLY A 395 15.04 8.02 2.86
N PHE A 396 15.44 6.81 2.49
CA PHE A 396 14.56 5.74 2.11
C PHE A 396 13.63 5.60 3.31
N GLN A 397 12.43 6.16 3.19
CA GLN A 397 11.32 5.58 3.91
C GLN A 397 11.29 4.13 3.47
N GLY A 398 11.70 3.25 4.38
CA GLY A 398 11.41 1.85 4.28
C GLY A 398 9.92 1.72 4.01
N GLY A 399 9.58 1.36 2.78
CA GLY A 399 8.78 0.16 2.68
C GLY A 399 9.56 -0.86 3.47
N TYR A 400 8.99 -1.30 4.59
CA TYR A 400 9.57 -2.29 5.47
C TYR A 400 10.27 -3.32 4.58
N PHE A 401 11.60 -3.32 4.63
CA PHE A 401 12.30 -4.57 4.54
C PHE A 401 11.91 -5.32 5.82
N LEU A 402 10.66 -5.81 5.86
CA LEU A 402 10.48 -7.21 6.18
C LEU A 402 11.52 -7.90 5.31
N GLU A 403 12.15 -8.93 5.82
CA GLU A 403 12.86 -9.89 5.00
C GLU A 403 11.84 -10.41 3.97
N ASN A 404 11.63 -9.63 2.91
CA ASN A 404 10.54 -9.78 1.97
C ASN A 404 11.05 -10.90 1.11
N GLN A 405 10.60 -12.10 1.44
CA GLN A 405 10.31 -13.12 0.44
C GLN A 405 9.90 -12.38 -0.84
N ILE A 406 10.80 -12.34 -1.83
CA ILE A 406 10.54 -11.66 -3.09
C ILE A 406 9.51 -12.54 -3.81
N TYR A 407 8.22 -12.30 -3.59
CA TYR A 407 7.17 -13.00 -4.31
C TYR A 407 7.21 -12.55 -5.77
N ARG A 408 7.63 -13.45 -6.65
CA ARG A 408 7.69 -13.19 -8.09
C ARG A 408 7.46 -14.47 -8.89
N ILE A 409 6.48 -14.43 -9.79
CA ILE A 409 6.12 -15.52 -10.70
C ILE A 409 5.99 -14.97 -12.12
N THR A 410 6.51 -15.71 -13.10
CA THR A 410 6.35 -15.41 -14.53
C THR A 410 5.65 -16.57 -15.22
N PHE A 411 4.58 -16.27 -15.93
CA PHE A 411 3.82 -17.20 -16.76
C PHE A 411 4.20 -17.02 -18.23
N TYR A 412 4.32 -18.11 -18.99
CA TYR A 412 4.71 -18.10 -20.41
C TYR A 412 3.68 -18.84 -21.27
N GLU A 413 3.30 -18.27 -22.42
CA GLU A 413 2.32 -18.86 -23.34
C GLU A 413 2.79 -20.18 -23.93
N ASP A 414 4.09 -20.35 -24.17
CA ASP A 414 4.66 -21.54 -24.77
C ASP A 414 5.56 -22.32 -23.78
N LYS A 415 5.93 -23.54 -24.15
CA LYS A 415 6.80 -24.42 -23.34
C LYS A 415 8.22 -23.85 -23.24
N LYS A 416 8.97 -24.29 -22.23
CA LYS A 416 10.40 -23.94 -22.05
C LYS A 416 10.66 -22.42 -22.02
N PHE A 417 9.76 -21.68 -21.37
CA PHE A 417 9.86 -20.24 -21.12
C PHE A 417 9.93 -19.40 -22.39
N GLN A 418 9.19 -19.81 -23.43
CA GLN A 418 9.11 -19.13 -24.72
C GLN A 418 7.76 -18.43 -24.91
N GLY A 419 7.68 -17.60 -25.96
CA GLY A 419 6.45 -16.89 -26.32
C GLY A 419 6.22 -15.63 -25.49
N ARG A 420 4.96 -15.17 -25.47
CA ARG A 420 4.55 -14.06 -24.61
C ARG A 420 4.59 -14.50 -23.16
N HIS A 421 4.97 -13.60 -22.26
CA HIS A 421 4.98 -13.86 -20.83
C HIS A 421 4.25 -12.77 -20.05
N TYR A 422 3.88 -13.08 -18.83
CA TYR A 422 3.26 -12.19 -17.85
C TYR A 422 3.96 -12.38 -16.50
N ASP A 423 4.57 -11.31 -16.00
CA ASP A 423 5.19 -11.25 -14.69
C ASP A 423 4.16 -10.80 -13.65
N CYS A 424 4.16 -11.44 -12.48
CA CYS A 424 3.26 -11.13 -11.39
C CYS A 424 4.00 -11.14 -10.05
N ASP A 425 3.86 -10.05 -9.30
CA ASP A 425 4.47 -9.86 -7.98
C ASP A 425 3.39 -9.72 -6.87
N TYR A 426 2.11 -9.88 -7.23
CA TYR A 426 0.95 -9.73 -6.35
C TYR A 426 -0.19 -10.70 -6.72
N ASP A 427 -1.26 -10.76 -5.91
CA ASP A 427 -2.46 -11.53 -6.21
C ASP A 427 -3.18 -10.99 -7.46
N CYS A 428 -3.29 -11.81 -8.51
CA CYS A 428 -3.96 -11.45 -9.76
C CYS A 428 -5.25 -12.26 -9.94
N ALA A 429 -6.39 -11.58 -9.88
CA ALA A 429 -7.70 -12.20 -10.01
C ALA A 429 -8.08 -12.54 -11.46
N ASP A 430 -7.50 -11.89 -12.46
CA ASP A 430 -7.71 -12.22 -13.87
C ASP A 430 -6.52 -11.77 -14.72
N PHE A 431 -5.81 -12.72 -15.33
CA PHE A 431 -4.75 -12.42 -16.31
C PHE A 431 -5.05 -12.91 -17.73
N HIS A 432 -6.30 -13.26 -18.06
CA HIS A 432 -6.67 -13.70 -19.42
C HIS A 432 -6.43 -12.61 -20.48
N MET A 433 -6.49 -11.32 -20.08
CA MET A 433 -6.19 -10.20 -20.98
C MET A 433 -4.69 -10.09 -21.34
N TYR A 434 -3.82 -10.73 -20.54
CA TYR A 434 -2.37 -10.72 -20.71
C TYR A 434 -1.87 -12.00 -21.38
N LEU A 435 -2.43 -13.16 -20.99
CA LEU A 435 -2.10 -14.48 -21.52
C LEU A 435 -3.36 -15.25 -21.91
N ASN A 436 -3.40 -15.76 -23.13
CA ASN A 436 -4.51 -16.62 -23.58
C ASN A 436 -4.37 -18.07 -23.10
N ARG A 437 -3.15 -18.48 -22.74
CA ARG A 437 -2.76 -19.82 -22.28
C ARG A 437 -1.43 -19.73 -21.53
N CYS A 438 -1.10 -20.76 -20.76
CA CYS A 438 0.14 -20.86 -20.00
C CYS A 438 0.70 -22.29 -20.08
N ASN A 439 1.85 -22.43 -20.73
CA ASN A 439 2.52 -23.72 -20.93
C ASN A 439 3.82 -23.86 -20.13
N SER A 440 4.40 -22.78 -19.62
CA SER A 440 5.54 -22.85 -18.68
C SER A 440 5.52 -21.72 -17.67
N ILE A 441 6.10 -21.93 -16.49
CA ILE A 441 6.08 -20.98 -15.36
C ILE A 441 7.46 -20.95 -14.70
N ARG A 442 7.92 -19.75 -14.31
CA ARG A 442 9.11 -19.58 -13.48
C ARG A 442 8.72 -18.88 -12.18
N VAL A 443 8.97 -19.50 -11.04
CA VAL A 443 8.75 -18.92 -9.71
C VAL A 443 10.10 -18.48 -9.18
N GLU A 444 10.37 -17.18 -9.23
CA GLU A 444 11.64 -16.60 -8.81
C GLU A 444 11.73 -16.49 -7.28
N GLY A 445 10.59 -16.24 -6.62
CA GLY A 445 10.49 -16.32 -5.17
C GLY A 445 9.07 -16.35 -4.62
N GLY A 446 8.99 -16.78 -3.35
CA GLY A 446 7.77 -17.15 -2.65
C GLY A 446 7.13 -18.44 -3.18
N THR A 447 6.03 -18.83 -2.55
CA THR A 447 5.14 -19.90 -3.03
C THR A 447 3.85 -19.29 -3.60
N TRP A 448 3.37 -19.84 -4.72
CA TRP A 448 2.21 -19.33 -5.44
C TRP A 448 1.10 -20.37 -5.60
N ALA A 449 -0.14 -19.95 -5.41
CA ALA A 449 -1.33 -20.71 -5.79
C ALA A 449 -1.84 -20.18 -7.14
N VAL A 450 -1.89 -21.03 -8.16
CA VAL A 450 -2.40 -20.67 -9.49
C VAL A 450 -3.69 -21.44 -9.77
N TYR A 451 -4.62 -20.78 -10.45
CA TYR A 451 -5.97 -21.29 -10.66
C TYR A 451 -6.30 -21.33 -12.16
N GLU A 452 -7.02 -22.37 -12.55
CA GLU A 452 -7.47 -22.60 -13.92
C GLU A 452 -8.34 -21.45 -14.45
N ARG A 453 -9.24 -20.90 -13.61
CA ARG A 453 -10.20 -19.86 -14.00
C ARG A 453 -9.91 -18.53 -13.29
N PRO A 454 -10.44 -17.41 -13.82
CA PRO A 454 -10.42 -16.13 -13.11
C PRO A 454 -11.12 -16.19 -11.75
N ASN A 455 -10.84 -15.21 -10.90
CA ASN A 455 -11.36 -15.04 -9.54
C ASN A 455 -11.09 -16.25 -8.62
N PHE A 456 -9.92 -16.86 -8.74
CA PHE A 456 -9.43 -17.94 -7.88
C PHE A 456 -10.33 -19.18 -7.91
N ALA A 457 -10.89 -19.47 -9.08
CA ALA A 457 -11.83 -20.56 -9.29
C ALA A 457 -11.25 -21.69 -10.14
N GLY A 458 -11.83 -22.88 -10.02
CA GLY A 458 -11.43 -24.06 -10.78
C GLY A 458 -10.31 -24.84 -10.12
N TYR A 459 -9.58 -25.60 -10.92
CA TYR A 459 -8.44 -26.36 -10.41
C TYR A 459 -7.35 -25.42 -9.89
N MET A 460 -6.84 -25.74 -8.71
CA MET A 460 -5.76 -25.00 -8.05
C MET A 460 -4.49 -25.84 -8.07
N TYR A 461 -3.35 -25.18 -8.27
CA TYR A 461 -2.02 -25.77 -8.26
C TYR A 461 -1.10 -24.92 -7.38
N ILE A 462 -0.36 -25.55 -6.48
CA ILE A 462 0.61 -24.86 -5.63
C ILE A 462 2.02 -25.03 -6.19
N LEU A 463 2.67 -23.90 -6.50
CA LEU A 463 3.99 -23.82 -7.08
C LEU A 463 4.96 -23.18 -6.08
N PRO A 464 5.80 -23.98 -5.39
CA PRO A 464 6.96 -23.44 -4.70
C PRO A 464 7.97 -22.83 -5.67
N ARG A 465 9.02 -22.22 -5.12
CA ARG A 465 10.12 -21.66 -5.91
C ARG A 465 10.73 -22.71 -6.85
N GLY A 466 10.88 -22.36 -8.13
CA GLY A 466 11.41 -23.29 -9.12
C GLY A 466 11.04 -22.96 -10.55
N GLU A 467 11.54 -23.79 -11.46
CA GLU A 467 11.29 -23.69 -12.89
C GLU A 467 10.38 -24.82 -13.37
N TYR A 468 9.30 -24.45 -14.06
CA TYR A 468 8.30 -25.39 -14.56
C TYR A 468 8.20 -25.26 -16.08
N PRO A 469 9.01 -26.03 -16.83
CA PRO A 469 9.14 -25.87 -18.28
C PRO A 469 7.92 -26.33 -19.07
N GLU A 470 7.02 -27.13 -18.48
CA GLU A 470 5.77 -27.59 -19.10
C GLU A 470 4.65 -27.68 -18.04
N TYR A 471 3.38 -27.58 -18.44
CA TYR A 471 2.24 -27.61 -17.50
C TYR A 471 2.11 -28.92 -16.72
N GLN A 472 2.67 -30.02 -17.27
CA GLN A 472 2.79 -31.29 -16.57
C GLN A 472 3.65 -31.19 -15.30
N HIS A 473 4.60 -30.26 -15.21
CA HIS A 473 5.48 -30.12 -14.05
C HIS A 473 4.77 -29.56 -12.80
N TRP A 474 3.68 -28.81 -12.98
CA TRP A 474 2.79 -28.43 -11.86
C TRP A 474 1.53 -29.29 -11.80
N MET A 475 1.52 -30.43 -12.52
CA MET A 475 0.39 -31.35 -12.62
C MET A 475 -0.88 -30.69 -13.21
N GLY A 476 -0.70 -29.69 -14.09
CA GLY A 476 -1.77 -29.03 -14.81
C GLY A 476 -2.57 -30.01 -15.67
N LEU A 477 -3.90 -29.94 -15.61
CA LEU A 477 -4.78 -30.73 -16.50
C LEU A 477 -4.83 -30.14 -17.92
N SER A 478 -4.63 -28.83 -18.03
CA SER A 478 -4.59 -28.08 -19.29
C SER A 478 -3.61 -26.93 -19.19
N ASP A 479 -3.38 -26.26 -20.32
CA ASP A 479 -2.60 -25.01 -20.42
C ASP A 479 -3.44 -23.77 -20.04
N ARG A 480 -4.59 -23.95 -19.40
CA ARG A 480 -5.45 -22.83 -18.98
C ARG A 480 -5.18 -22.46 -17.53
N LEU A 481 -4.79 -21.21 -17.34
CA LEU A 481 -4.72 -20.55 -16.04
C LEU A 481 -5.34 -19.16 -16.20
N GLY A 482 -6.04 -18.69 -15.17
CA GLY A 482 -6.76 -17.42 -15.20
C GLY A 482 -6.49 -16.52 -14.00
N SER A 483 -5.99 -17.04 -12.88
CA SER A 483 -5.68 -16.23 -11.70
C SER A 483 -4.57 -16.84 -10.85
N CYS A 484 -3.91 -16.04 -10.01
CA CYS A 484 -2.85 -16.48 -9.11
C CYS A 484 -2.81 -15.68 -7.81
N ARG A 485 -2.31 -16.29 -6.73
CA ARG A 485 -2.16 -15.67 -5.41
C ARG A 485 -0.84 -16.07 -4.76
N ALA A 486 -0.21 -15.13 -4.07
CA ALA A 486 0.92 -15.43 -3.22
C ALA A 486 0.43 -16.19 -1.97
N VAL A 487 1.09 -17.29 -1.64
CA VAL A 487 0.83 -18.06 -0.42
C VAL A 487 1.70 -17.48 0.68
N HIS A 488 1.09 -16.76 1.62
CA HIS A 488 1.79 -16.20 2.76
C HIS A 488 2.08 -17.29 3.80
N LEU A 489 3.35 -17.65 3.93
CA LEU A 489 3.81 -18.59 4.95
C LEU A 489 4.15 -17.85 6.25
N SER A 490 3.63 -18.34 7.38
CA SER A 490 3.96 -17.80 8.70
C SER A 490 5.41 -18.17 9.07
N SER A 491 6.21 -17.18 9.50
CA SER A 491 7.66 -17.29 9.78
C SER A 491 8.07 -18.14 11.00
N GLY A 492 7.32 -19.20 11.33
CA GLY A 492 7.49 -19.98 12.56
C GLY A 492 8.30 -21.27 12.44
N GLY A 493 8.66 -21.74 11.24
CA GLY A 493 9.46 -22.97 11.00
C GLY A 493 8.84 -24.30 11.51
N GLN A 494 7.81 -24.24 12.33
CA GLN A 494 7.11 -25.39 12.89
C GLN A 494 5.90 -25.74 12.02
N TYR A 495 5.72 -27.03 11.75
CA TYR A 495 4.59 -27.57 11.00
C TYR A 495 3.90 -28.60 11.86
N LYS A 496 2.59 -28.48 12.04
CA LYS A 496 1.80 -29.46 12.79
C LYS A 496 0.37 -29.50 12.28
N ILE A 497 -0.11 -30.70 11.94
CA ILE A 497 -1.47 -30.95 11.48
C ILE A 497 -2.10 -32.12 12.25
N GLN A 498 -3.38 -31.99 12.56
CA GLN A 498 -4.23 -33.05 13.08
C GLN A 498 -5.31 -33.37 12.05
N ILE A 499 -5.49 -34.64 11.72
CA ILE A 499 -6.51 -35.13 10.80
C ILE A 499 -7.47 -36.08 11.54
N PHE A 500 -8.75 -36.03 11.16
CA PHE A 500 -9.82 -36.75 11.83
C PHE A 500 -10.65 -37.56 10.84
N GLU A 501 -11.00 -38.77 11.26
CA GLU A 501 -11.83 -39.70 10.51
C GLU A 501 -13.27 -39.21 10.33
N LYS A 502 -13.83 -38.42 11.26
CA LYS A 502 -15.21 -37.90 11.16
C LYS A 502 -15.23 -36.37 11.14
N GLY A 503 -16.38 -35.83 10.74
CA GLY A 503 -16.61 -34.38 10.76
C GLY A 503 -16.62 -33.80 12.17
N ASP A 504 -16.47 -32.49 12.27
CA ASP A 504 -16.52 -31.74 13.52
C ASP A 504 -15.51 -32.24 14.59
N PHE A 505 -14.33 -32.68 14.15
CA PHE A 505 -13.22 -33.18 14.99
C PHE A 505 -13.55 -34.42 15.82
N ASN A 506 -14.44 -35.26 15.31
CA ASN A 506 -14.82 -36.52 15.94
C ASN A 506 -14.11 -37.73 15.30
N GLY A 507 -14.21 -38.87 15.96
CA GLY A 507 -13.61 -40.13 15.49
C GLY A 507 -12.13 -40.24 15.81
N GLN A 508 -11.43 -41.12 15.09
CA GLN A 508 -10.00 -41.31 15.30
C GLN A 508 -9.21 -40.09 14.82
N MET A 509 -8.26 -39.65 15.65
CA MET A 509 -7.41 -38.48 15.41
C MET A 509 -5.96 -38.91 15.25
N TYR A 510 -5.29 -38.36 14.24
CA TYR A 510 -3.87 -38.53 14.01
C TYR A 510 -3.18 -37.17 13.91
N GLU A 511 -2.07 -37.01 14.64
CA GLU A 511 -1.24 -35.81 14.61
C GLU A 511 0.11 -36.13 13.95
N THR A 512 0.57 -35.26 13.05
CA THR A 512 1.91 -35.37 12.47
C THR A 512 2.52 -33.99 12.17
N THR A 513 3.84 -33.97 12.06
CA THR A 513 4.67 -32.82 11.69
C THR A 513 5.43 -33.04 10.37
N GLU A 514 5.21 -34.19 9.72
CA GLU A 514 5.91 -34.64 8.52
C GLU A 514 4.97 -34.82 7.33
N ASP A 515 5.56 -34.91 6.13
CA ASP A 515 4.82 -35.15 4.89
C ASP A 515 4.33 -36.62 4.84
N CYS A 516 3.11 -36.84 4.36
CA CYS A 516 2.48 -38.15 4.28
C CYS A 516 2.18 -38.50 2.81
N PRO A 517 2.97 -39.38 2.15
CA PRO A 517 2.73 -39.77 0.77
C PRO A 517 1.54 -40.74 0.61
N SER A 518 1.11 -41.43 1.67
CA SER A 518 -0.04 -42.35 1.63
C SER A 518 -0.74 -42.42 2.99
N ILE A 519 -1.92 -41.80 3.09
CA ILE A 519 -2.76 -41.83 4.31
C ILE A 519 -3.25 -43.25 4.60
N MET A 520 -3.55 -44.02 3.55
CA MET A 520 -3.99 -45.40 3.69
C MET A 520 -2.91 -46.29 4.30
N GLU A 521 -1.64 -46.13 3.91
CA GLU A 521 -0.54 -46.94 4.46
C GLU A 521 -0.15 -46.49 5.87
N GLN A 522 -0.12 -45.17 6.12
CA GLN A 522 0.36 -44.64 7.39
C GLN A 522 -0.69 -44.66 8.50
N PHE A 523 -1.95 -44.35 8.17
CA PHE A 523 -3.03 -44.17 9.14
C PHE A 523 -4.21 -45.13 8.94
N HIS A 524 -4.16 -46.00 7.91
CA HIS A 524 -5.23 -46.93 7.58
C HIS A 524 -6.60 -46.25 7.35
N MET A 525 -6.58 -44.97 6.96
CA MET A 525 -7.76 -44.17 6.65
C MET A 525 -7.94 -44.02 5.15
N ARG A 526 -9.20 -44.07 4.70
CA ARG A 526 -9.56 -43.83 3.28
C ARG A 526 -10.03 -42.41 3.00
N GLU A 527 -10.53 -41.72 4.02
CA GLU A 527 -11.16 -40.40 3.87
C GLU A 527 -10.80 -39.52 5.08
N VAL A 528 -10.70 -38.22 4.85
CA VAL A 528 -10.47 -37.21 5.89
C VAL A 528 -11.66 -36.28 5.92
N HIS A 529 -12.37 -36.25 7.04
CA HIS A 529 -13.62 -35.49 7.17
C HIS A 529 -13.47 -34.17 7.94
N SER A 530 -12.46 -34.06 8.81
CA SER A 530 -12.09 -32.78 9.43
C SER A 530 -10.59 -32.74 9.76
N CYS A 531 -10.03 -31.54 9.90
CA CYS A 531 -8.63 -31.37 10.24
C CYS A 531 -8.36 -30.05 10.97
N LYS A 532 -7.29 -29.99 11.76
CA LYS A 532 -6.79 -28.78 12.40
C LYS A 532 -5.35 -28.55 11.97
N VAL A 533 -5.11 -27.42 11.31
CA VAL A 533 -3.75 -26.97 11.04
C VAL A 533 -3.31 -26.12 12.21
N LEU A 534 -2.49 -26.70 13.09
CA LEU A 534 -2.00 -26.04 14.30
C LEU A 534 -0.86 -25.08 13.96
N GLU A 535 0.08 -25.51 13.10
CA GLU A 535 1.20 -24.69 12.66
C GLU A 535 1.57 -24.99 11.19
N GLY A 536 2.09 -23.97 10.51
CA GLY A 536 2.50 -24.02 9.11
C GLY A 536 1.33 -24.00 8.11
N ALA A 537 1.66 -24.16 6.82
CA ALA A 537 0.70 -24.35 5.74
C ALA A 537 0.90 -25.73 5.10
N TRP A 538 -0.20 -26.36 4.68
CA TRP A 538 -0.22 -27.73 4.19
C TRP A 538 -1.00 -27.83 2.88
N ILE A 539 -0.69 -28.86 2.09
CA ILE A 539 -1.41 -29.20 0.85
C ILE A 539 -1.99 -30.60 1.01
N PHE A 540 -3.30 -30.72 0.83
CA PHE A 540 -3.98 -32.01 0.68
C PHE A 540 -4.05 -32.40 -0.79
N TYR A 541 -3.93 -33.70 -1.03
CA TYR A 541 -4.02 -34.32 -2.34
C TYR A 541 -5.08 -35.41 -2.35
N GLU A 542 -5.87 -35.42 -3.41
CA GLU A 542 -6.91 -36.42 -3.63
C GLU A 542 -6.34 -37.85 -3.80
N LEU A 543 -5.15 -37.99 -4.38
CA LEU A 543 -4.51 -39.28 -4.64
C LEU A 543 -3.22 -39.47 -3.82
N PRO A 544 -2.74 -40.72 -3.65
CA PRO A 544 -1.44 -40.98 -3.04
C PRO A 544 -0.28 -40.35 -3.84
N ASN A 545 0.86 -40.20 -3.18
CA ASN A 545 2.11 -39.66 -3.74
C ASN A 545 1.98 -38.26 -4.34
N TYR A 546 1.21 -37.38 -3.68
CA TYR A 546 1.04 -35.96 -4.02
C TYR A 546 0.44 -35.73 -5.41
N ARG A 547 -0.56 -36.53 -5.78
CA ARG A 547 -1.24 -36.49 -7.09
C ARG A 547 -2.71 -36.11 -6.97
N GLY A 548 -3.33 -35.81 -8.11
CA GLY A 548 -4.74 -35.45 -8.18
C GLY A 548 -5.01 -34.00 -7.79
N ARG A 549 -6.25 -33.69 -7.38
CA ARG A 549 -6.64 -32.33 -6.98
C ARG A 549 -5.89 -31.91 -5.72
N GLN A 550 -5.49 -30.64 -5.68
CA GLN A 550 -4.77 -30.03 -4.58
C GLN A 550 -5.69 -29.09 -3.79
N TYR A 551 -5.56 -29.10 -2.47
CA TYR A 551 -6.27 -28.19 -1.57
C TYR A 551 -5.27 -27.55 -0.61
N LEU A 552 -5.31 -26.23 -0.48
CA LEU A 552 -4.40 -25.45 0.36
C LEU A 552 -5.05 -25.28 1.73
N LEU A 553 -4.29 -25.62 2.77
CA LEU A 553 -4.71 -25.48 4.14
C LEU A 553 -3.83 -24.45 4.87
N ASP A 554 -4.41 -23.29 5.10
CA ASP A 554 -3.89 -22.29 6.04
C ASP A 554 -4.06 -22.74 7.49
N LYS A 555 -3.35 -22.09 8.41
CA LYS A 555 -3.49 -22.25 9.87
C LYS A 555 -4.90 -21.87 10.34
N LYS A 556 -5.79 -22.86 10.32
CA LYS A 556 -7.18 -22.77 10.81
C LYS A 556 -7.74 -24.16 11.11
N GLU A 557 -8.91 -24.18 11.74
CA GLU A 557 -9.69 -25.38 11.98
C GLU A 557 -10.67 -25.63 10.82
N TYR A 558 -10.74 -26.85 10.32
CA TYR A 558 -11.64 -27.25 9.23
C TYR A 558 -12.56 -28.37 9.68
N ARG A 559 -13.84 -28.07 9.87
CA ARG A 559 -14.83 -29.01 10.42
C ARG A 559 -15.39 -29.96 9.36
N LYS A 560 -15.36 -29.56 8.09
CA LYS A 560 -15.94 -30.29 6.96
C LYS A 560 -15.08 -30.13 5.69
N PRO A 561 -15.13 -31.09 4.74
CA PRO A 561 -14.30 -31.03 3.53
C PRO A 561 -14.54 -29.82 2.63
N ILE A 562 -15.76 -29.28 2.65
CA ILE A 562 -16.12 -28.08 1.89
C ILE A 562 -15.32 -26.84 2.35
N GLU A 563 -14.84 -26.81 3.60
CA GLU A 563 -14.11 -25.66 4.16
C GLU A 563 -12.68 -25.53 3.60
N TRP A 564 -12.09 -26.62 3.11
CA TRP A 564 -10.84 -26.59 2.32
C TRP A 564 -11.09 -26.67 0.81
N GLY A 565 -12.35 -26.55 0.37
CA GLY A 565 -12.73 -26.49 -1.04
C GLY A 565 -12.87 -27.85 -1.73
N ALA A 566 -12.91 -28.96 -0.99
CA ALA A 566 -13.15 -30.28 -1.57
C ALA A 566 -14.65 -30.59 -1.69
N ALA A 567 -15.04 -31.19 -2.82
CA ALA A 567 -16.41 -31.69 -3.04
C ALA A 567 -16.65 -33.07 -2.39
N SER A 568 -15.57 -33.79 -2.07
CA SER A 568 -15.57 -35.11 -1.42
C SER A 568 -14.53 -35.14 -0.29
N PRO A 569 -14.67 -36.03 0.70
CA PRO A 569 -13.66 -36.23 1.76
C PRO A 569 -12.44 -37.04 1.30
N ALA A 570 -12.30 -37.29 -0.01
CA ALA A 570 -11.22 -38.09 -0.58
C ALA A 570 -9.89 -37.33 -0.52
N VAL A 571 -9.08 -37.67 0.47
CA VAL A 571 -7.71 -37.20 0.64
C VAL A 571 -6.85 -38.43 0.90
N GLN A 572 -5.74 -38.56 0.18
CA GLN A 572 -4.88 -39.75 0.20
C GLN A 572 -3.41 -39.43 0.43
N SER A 573 -2.99 -38.16 0.31
CA SER A 573 -1.67 -37.72 0.73
C SER A 573 -1.68 -36.24 1.11
N PHE A 574 -0.69 -35.81 1.89
CA PHE A 574 -0.50 -34.39 2.22
C PHE A 574 0.96 -34.04 2.45
N ARG A 575 1.33 -32.78 2.19
CA ARG A 575 2.69 -32.29 2.44
C ARG A 575 2.68 -30.86 2.97
N ARG A 576 3.76 -30.47 3.62
CA ARG A 576 4.05 -29.12 4.08
C ARG A 576 4.39 -28.23 2.89
N VAL A 577 4.00 -26.97 2.99
CA VAL A 577 4.46 -25.93 2.08
C VAL A 577 5.74 -25.36 2.66
N VAL A 578 6.88 -25.82 2.14
CA VAL A 578 8.22 -25.36 2.54
C VAL A 578 8.81 -24.56 1.37
N GLU A 579 9.54 -23.49 1.69
CA GLU A 579 10.29 -22.67 0.73
C GLU A 579 11.66 -23.23 0.36
#